data_AF-A0A3S4ML23-F1
#
_entry.id   AF-A0A3S4ML23-F1
#
_cell.length_a   1.000
_cell.length_b   1.000
_cell.length_c   1.000
_cell.angle_alpha   90.00
_cell.angle_beta   90.00
_cell.angle_gamma   90.00
#
_symmetry.space_group_name_H-M   'P 1'
#
loop_
_entity.id
_entity.type
_entity.pdbx_description
1 polymer ?
#
loop_
_entity_poly.entity_id
_entity_poly.type
_entity_poly.pdbx_seq_one_letter_code
_entity_poly.pdbx_strand_id
1 'polypeptide(L)'
;MPTVPPELTPGAWRLRSDYQLNKTDSEDNHDQSGEISRTYLFRPLPQLGSKLTLGETDFSSNIFDSFSYTGAALASDDRMLPWELRGYAPQISGIAQTNATVTISQSGRVIYQKKVPPGPFIIDDLNQSVQGTLDVKVTEEDGRVNNFQVSAASTPFLTRQGQVRYKLTAGQPRPSMSHQTENETFFSNEVSWGMLSNTSLYGGLLISGDNYHSAAMGIGQNMLWLGALSFDVTWASSQFDTQQDERGLSYRFNYSKQVDATNSTISLAAYRFSDRHFHSYANYLDHKYNDNDAQDEKQTISLSVGQPITPLNLNLYANLLHQTWWNADASTTANITAGFNVDIGNWRDISISTSFNTTHYEDKDRDNQIYLSISLPFGNGGGSVMTCKTVVTAPRTACRGMIR
;
A
#
# COMPACT_ATOMS: atom_id res chain seq x y z
N MET A 1 -14.18 -13.68 7.22
CA MET A 1 -15.57 -13.35 7.66
C MET A 1 -15.82 -11.89 7.31
N PRO A 2 -17.04 -11.49 6.92
CA PRO A 2 -17.31 -10.09 6.59
C PRO A 2 -17.19 -9.24 7.86
N THR A 3 -16.29 -8.27 7.85
CA THR A 3 -16.12 -7.25 8.89
C THR A 3 -17.23 -6.22 8.71
N VAL A 4 -18.31 -6.32 9.51
CA VAL A 4 -19.29 -5.25 9.62
C VAL A 4 -18.95 -4.44 10.86
N PRO A 5 -18.27 -3.30 10.75
CA PRO A 5 -18.01 -2.44 11.91
C PRO A 5 -19.36 -1.90 12.44
N PRO A 6 -19.60 -1.93 13.75
CA PRO A 6 -20.78 -1.31 14.33
C PRO A 6 -20.68 0.22 14.19
N GLU A 7 -21.54 0.82 13.37
CA GLU A 7 -21.69 2.28 13.27
C GLU A 7 -22.87 2.73 14.14
N LEU A 8 -22.58 3.51 15.19
CA LEU A 8 -23.59 4.24 15.95
C LEU A 8 -23.50 5.73 15.58
N THR A 9 -24.65 6.32 15.24
CA THR A 9 -24.75 7.72 14.77
C THR A 9 -25.61 8.58 15.69
N PRO A 10 -25.12 8.96 16.88
CA PRO A 10 -25.76 10.02 17.67
C PRO A 10 -25.46 11.39 17.02
N GLY A 11 -26.30 11.80 16.06
CA GLY A 11 -26.19 13.10 15.38
C GLY A 11 -25.10 13.16 14.29
N ALA A 12 -24.33 14.26 14.23
CA ALA A 12 -23.29 14.47 13.22
C ALA A 12 -21.96 13.72 13.50
N TRP A 13 -21.87 13.07 14.66
CA TRP A 13 -20.73 12.26 15.06
C TRP A 13 -20.94 10.81 14.62
N ARG A 14 -19.89 10.20 14.10
CA ARG A 14 -19.87 8.79 13.73
C ARG A 14 -18.81 8.09 14.56
N LEU A 15 -19.22 7.07 15.30
CA LEU A 15 -18.31 6.19 16.02
C LEU A 15 -17.93 5.02 15.09
N ARG A 16 -16.64 4.70 15.05
CA ARG A 16 -16.13 3.52 14.36
C ARG A 16 -15.17 2.76 15.26
N SER A 17 -15.34 1.45 15.32
CA SER A 17 -14.45 0.53 16.02
C SER A 17 -14.17 -0.66 15.11
N ASP A 18 -12.89 -0.95 14.89
CA ASP A 18 -12.44 -2.04 14.02
C ASP A 18 -11.87 -3.17 14.91
N TYR A 19 -12.51 -4.34 14.91
CA TYR A 19 -12.10 -5.51 15.69
C TYR A 19 -11.58 -6.64 14.79
N GLN A 20 -10.61 -7.41 15.28
CA GLN A 20 -10.01 -8.54 14.57
C GLN A 20 -10.05 -9.77 15.48
N LEU A 21 -10.51 -10.89 14.93
CA LEU A 21 -10.56 -12.17 15.62
C LEU A 21 -9.84 -13.19 14.74
N ASN A 22 -8.82 -13.82 15.29
CA ASN A 22 -8.14 -14.94 14.68
C ASN A 22 -8.38 -16.20 15.52
N LYS A 23 -8.79 -17.27 14.86
CA LYS A 23 -8.94 -18.58 15.49
C LYS A 23 -8.29 -19.61 14.57
N THR A 24 -7.20 -20.20 15.02
CA THR A 24 -6.52 -21.31 14.37
C THR A 24 -6.78 -22.55 15.21
N ASP A 25 -7.30 -23.58 14.56
CA ASP A 25 -7.67 -24.85 15.18
C ASP A 25 -6.96 -25.96 14.40
N SER A 26 -5.98 -26.60 15.04
CA SER A 26 -5.29 -27.79 14.51
C SER A 26 -5.26 -28.89 15.58
N GLU A 27 -5.02 -30.13 15.16
CA GLU A 27 -5.11 -31.33 16.02
C GLU A 27 -4.34 -31.19 17.35
N ASP A 28 -3.22 -30.44 17.35
CA ASP A 28 -2.36 -30.23 18.53
C ASP A 28 -2.28 -28.76 19.00
N ASN A 29 -2.86 -27.80 18.28
CA ASN A 29 -2.73 -26.38 18.66
C ASN A 29 -4.05 -25.61 18.47
N HIS A 30 -4.49 -24.96 19.55
CA HIS A 30 -5.68 -24.12 19.58
C HIS A 30 -5.26 -22.70 19.94
N ASP A 31 -5.11 -21.85 18.93
CA ASP A 31 -4.77 -20.44 19.11
C ASP A 31 -6.00 -19.58 18.82
N GLN A 32 -6.44 -18.82 19.83
CA GLN A 32 -7.48 -17.82 19.67
C GLN A 32 -6.96 -16.46 20.14
N SER A 33 -6.91 -15.50 19.22
CA SER A 33 -6.59 -14.11 19.54
C SER A 33 -7.69 -13.19 19.06
N GLY A 34 -7.94 -12.12 19.81
CA GLY A 34 -8.95 -11.12 19.48
C GLY A 34 -8.53 -9.77 20.02
N GLU A 35 -8.55 -8.76 19.17
CA GLU A 35 -8.11 -7.41 19.53
C GLU A 35 -8.93 -6.34 18.83
N ILE A 36 -9.15 -5.22 19.52
CA ILE A 36 -9.75 -4.03 18.94
C ILE A 36 -8.60 -3.17 18.40
N SER A 37 -8.40 -3.23 17.09
CA SER A 37 -7.27 -2.56 16.43
C SER A 37 -7.30 -1.04 16.59
N ARG A 38 -8.48 -0.41 16.54
CA ARG A 38 -8.68 1.02 16.75
C ARG A 38 -10.13 1.36 17.04
N THR A 39 -10.34 2.40 17.84
CA THR A 39 -11.64 3.02 18.05
C THR A 39 -11.54 4.54 17.95
N TYR A 40 -12.35 5.15 17.08
CA TYR A 40 -12.36 6.60 16.88
C TYR A 40 -13.75 7.16 16.57
N LEU A 41 -13.90 8.44 16.89
CA LEU A 41 -15.04 9.28 16.56
C LEU A 41 -14.63 10.22 15.45
N PHE A 42 -15.47 10.38 14.42
CA PHE A 42 -15.24 11.40 13.41
C PHE A 42 -16.49 12.21 13.12
N ARG A 43 -16.27 13.48 12.77
CA ARG A 43 -17.31 14.43 12.38
C ARG A 43 -16.87 15.20 11.14
N PRO A 44 -17.63 15.13 10.04
CA PRO A 44 -17.46 16.03 8.92
C PRO A 44 -17.81 17.48 9.32
N LEU A 45 -17.02 18.43 8.84
CA LEU A 45 -17.19 19.87 9.04
C LEU A 45 -17.33 20.54 7.65
N PRO A 46 -18.55 20.55 7.05
CA PRO A 46 -18.76 21.03 5.69
C PRO A 46 -18.35 22.50 5.47
N GLN A 47 -18.49 23.34 6.49
CA GLN A 47 -18.09 24.76 6.44
C GLN A 47 -16.59 24.96 6.19
N LEU A 48 -15.76 23.99 6.59
CA LEU A 48 -14.31 23.99 6.43
C LEU A 48 -13.84 23.01 5.35
N GLY A 49 -14.75 22.28 4.69
CA GLY A 49 -14.39 21.19 3.77
C GLY A 49 -13.51 20.11 4.40
N SER A 50 -13.65 19.89 5.71
CA SER A 50 -12.69 19.11 6.50
C SER A 50 -13.38 18.05 7.37
N LYS A 51 -12.60 17.09 7.87
CA LYS A 51 -13.04 16.03 8.78
C LYS A 51 -12.22 16.10 10.06
N LEU A 52 -12.92 16.22 11.20
CA LEU A 52 -12.33 16.08 12.53
C LEU A 52 -12.41 14.61 12.95
N THR A 53 -11.31 14.05 13.41
CA THR A 53 -11.18 12.67 13.88
C THR A 53 -10.55 12.69 15.28
N LEU A 54 -11.12 11.95 16.22
CA LEU A 54 -10.69 11.88 17.63
C LEU A 54 -10.63 10.41 18.06
N GLY A 55 -9.57 10.00 18.75
CA GLY A 55 -9.36 8.64 19.24
C GLY A 55 -8.18 7.96 18.56
N GLU A 56 -8.27 6.63 18.44
CA GLU A 56 -7.20 5.79 17.90
C GLU A 56 -7.33 5.68 16.39
N THR A 57 -6.30 6.07 15.65
CA THR A 57 -6.32 6.00 14.18
C THR A 57 -4.90 5.95 13.61
N ASP A 58 -4.79 5.83 12.30
CA ASP A 58 -3.50 5.84 11.61
C ASP A 58 -3.21 7.23 11.04
N PHE A 59 -1.95 7.62 11.10
CA PHE A 59 -1.47 8.86 10.56
C PHE A 59 -1.44 8.79 9.03
N SER A 60 -2.42 9.43 8.38
CA SER A 60 -2.52 9.49 6.93
C SER A 60 -1.86 10.77 6.39
N SER A 61 -0.64 10.63 5.90
CA SER A 61 0.16 11.72 5.36
C SER A 61 0.43 11.55 3.88
N ASN A 62 0.48 12.66 3.14
CA ASN A 62 0.95 12.62 1.76
C ASN A 62 2.46 12.81 1.64
N ILE A 63 3.16 13.10 2.75
CA ILE A 63 4.56 13.49 2.77
C ILE A 63 5.39 12.54 3.66
N PHE A 64 4.91 12.28 4.87
CA PHE A 64 5.54 11.44 5.87
C PHE A 64 4.98 10.01 5.82
N ASP A 65 5.69 9.07 6.45
CA ASP A 65 5.25 7.68 6.54
C ASP A 65 4.13 7.52 7.59
N SER A 66 3.25 6.53 7.37
CA SER A 66 2.11 6.24 8.23
C SER A 66 2.54 5.51 9.51
N PHE A 67 1.93 5.85 10.64
CA PHE A 67 2.08 5.19 11.93
C PHE A 67 0.77 5.25 12.73
N SER A 68 0.59 4.37 13.71
CA SER A 68 -0.60 4.36 14.57
C SER A 68 -0.48 5.40 15.69
N TYR A 69 -1.59 6.06 16.05
CA TYR A 69 -1.60 7.02 17.15
C TYR A 69 -2.97 7.15 17.82
N THR A 70 -2.96 7.70 19.04
CA THR A 70 -4.16 8.14 19.76
C THR A 70 -4.15 9.65 19.88
N GLY A 71 -5.18 10.34 19.38
CA GLY A 71 -5.23 11.79 19.45
C GLY A 71 -6.33 12.42 18.63
N ALA A 72 -6.02 13.56 18.04
CA ALA A 72 -6.92 14.35 17.22
C ALA A 72 -6.30 14.69 15.87
N ALA A 73 -7.09 14.58 14.80
CA ALA A 73 -6.72 15.06 13.48
C ALA A 73 -7.82 15.89 12.84
N LEU A 74 -7.42 16.99 12.22
CA LEU A 74 -8.25 17.82 11.35
C LEU A 74 -7.61 17.84 9.96
N ALA A 75 -8.29 17.24 8.99
CA ALA A 75 -7.79 17.15 7.62
C ALA A 75 -8.86 17.58 6.61
N SER A 76 -8.45 18.22 5.52
CA SER A 76 -9.32 18.48 4.37
C SER A 76 -9.83 17.15 3.78
N ASP A 77 -11.12 17.05 3.42
CA ASP A 77 -11.69 15.79 2.89
C ASP A 77 -11.55 15.72 1.36
N ASP A 78 -10.60 14.90 0.89
CA ASP A 78 -10.32 14.71 -0.54
C ASP A 78 -11.48 14.07 -1.31
N ARG A 79 -12.42 13.39 -0.64
CA ARG A 79 -13.59 12.77 -1.30
C ARG A 79 -14.66 13.79 -1.68
N MET A 80 -14.57 15.02 -1.18
CA MET A 80 -15.38 16.14 -1.66
C MET A 80 -14.88 16.69 -3.00
N LEU A 81 -13.72 16.24 -3.47
CA LEU A 81 -13.17 16.60 -4.78
C LEU A 81 -13.73 15.70 -5.89
N PRO A 82 -13.73 16.18 -7.14
CA PRO A 82 -13.92 15.35 -8.34
C PRO A 82 -12.98 14.13 -8.34
N TRP A 83 -13.41 13.04 -8.98
CA TRP A 83 -12.76 11.74 -8.90
C TRP A 83 -11.30 11.73 -9.38
N GLU A 84 -10.92 12.65 -10.27
CA GLU A 84 -9.55 12.75 -10.82
C GLU A 84 -8.49 13.20 -9.78
N LEU A 85 -8.92 13.71 -8.62
CA LEU A 85 -8.05 14.17 -7.53
C LEU A 85 -8.16 13.29 -6.27
N ARG A 86 -8.90 12.18 -6.35
CA ARG A 86 -9.03 11.23 -5.24
C ARG A 86 -7.86 10.24 -5.25
N GLY A 87 -7.53 9.72 -4.08
CA GLY A 87 -6.48 8.71 -3.93
C GLY A 87 -6.74 7.45 -4.76
N TYR A 88 -5.69 6.88 -5.31
CA TYR A 88 -5.69 5.57 -5.98
C TYR A 88 -5.82 4.45 -4.92
N ALA A 89 -6.70 3.48 -5.16
CA ALA A 89 -6.68 2.24 -4.39
C ALA A 89 -5.65 1.30 -5.04
N PRO A 90 -4.65 0.79 -4.29
CA PRO A 90 -3.70 -0.15 -4.84
C PRO A 90 -4.42 -1.43 -5.27
N GLN A 91 -4.05 -1.91 -6.47
CA GLN A 91 -4.49 -3.21 -6.95
C GLN A 91 -3.40 -4.23 -6.66
N ILE A 92 -3.67 -5.16 -5.74
CA ILE A 92 -2.73 -6.20 -5.33
C ILE A 92 -2.97 -7.42 -6.20
N SER A 93 -1.94 -7.85 -6.92
CA SER A 93 -1.97 -9.03 -7.78
C SER A 93 -0.97 -10.08 -7.34
N GLY A 94 -1.35 -11.36 -7.42
CA GLY A 94 -0.47 -12.49 -7.12
C GLY A 94 -0.99 -13.77 -7.77
N ILE A 95 -0.30 -14.89 -7.53
CA ILE A 95 -0.73 -16.22 -7.98
C ILE A 95 -0.89 -17.11 -6.74
N ALA A 96 -2.02 -17.80 -6.66
CA ALA A 96 -2.29 -18.84 -5.68
C ALA A 96 -2.21 -20.22 -6.35
N GLN A 97 -1.53 -21.17 -5.70
CA GLN A 97 -1.37 -22.54 -6.22
C GLN A 97 -2.58 -23.41 -5.91
N THR A 98 -3.24 -23.16 -4.79
CA THR A 98 -4.42 -23.88 -4.27
C THR A 98 -5.53 -22.89 -3.90
N ASN A 99 -6.58 -23.34 -3.20
CA ASN A 99 -7.54 -22.43 -2.60
C ASN A 99 -6.86 -21.69 -1.44
N ALA A 100 -6.29 -20.53 -1.72
CA ALA A 100 -5.52 -19.77 -0.76
C ALA A 100 -6.36 -18.75 0.00
N THR A 101 -5.93 -18.42 1.20
CA THR A 101 -6.40 -17.23 1.93
C THR A 101 -5.35 -16.14 1.79
N VAL A 102 -5.74 -15.03 1.13
CA VAL A 102 -4.91 -13.83 1.01
C VAL A 102 -5.25 -12.90 2.17
N THR A 103 -4.25 -12.62 2.99
CA THR A 103 -4.32 -11.68 4.11
C THR A 103 -3.39 -10.51 3.80
N ILE A 104 -3.94 -9.30 3.81
CA ILE A 104 -3.19 -8.07 3.59
C ILE A 104 -3.17 -7.32 4.91
N SER A 105 -1.96 -6.98 5.36
CA SER A 105 -1.72 -6.21 6.56
C SER A 105 -0.93 -4.94 6.28
N GLN A 106 -1.11 -3.95 7.15
CA GLN A 106 -0.38 -2.70 7.15
C GLN A 106 0.03 -2.42 8.60
N SER A 107 1.33 -2.27 8.86
CA SER A 107 1.85 -2.04 10.21
C SER A 107 1.31 -3.07 11.23
N GLY A 108 1.33 -4.36 10.85
CA GLY A 108 0.82 -5.46 11.68
C GLY A 108 -0.71 -5.62 11.74
N ARG A 109 -1.50 -4.64 11.25
CA ARG A 109 -2.97 -4.72 11.24
C ARG A 109 -3.49 -5.39 9.99
N VAL A 110 -4.33 -6.42 10.11
CA VAL A 110 -5.04 -6.98 8.95
C VAL A 110 -6.06 -5.96 8.44
N ILE A 111 -5.87 -5.46 7.22
CA ILE A 111 -6.79 -4.50 6.58
C ILE A 111 -7.75 -5.18 5.61
N TYR A 112 -7.37 -6.35 5.09
CA TYR A 112 -8.17 -7.10 4.13
C TYR A 112 -7.85 -8.60 4.22
N GLN A 113 -8.86 -9.44 4.09
CA GLN A 113 -8.69 -10.88 4.04
C GLN A 113 -9.77 -11.52 3.16
N LYS A 114 -9.35 -12.34 2.18
CA LYS A 114 -10.26 -13.02 1.25
C LYS A 114 -9.72 -14.37 0.82
N LYS A 115 -10.61 -15.33 0.62
CA LYS A 115 -10.28 -16.61 -0.02
C LYS A 115 -10.29 -16.43 -1.54
N VAL A 116 -9.25 -16.90 -2.20
CA VAL A 116 -9.10 -16.85 -3.65
C VAL A 116 -9.00 -18.27 -4.21
N PRO A 117 -9.58 -18.53 -5.39
CA PRO A 117 -9.41 -19.82 -6.05
C PRO A 117 -7.98 -19.96 -6.60
N PRO A 118 -7.55 -21.19 -6.94
CA PRO A 118 -6.29 -21.43 -7.61
C PRO A 118 -6.16 -20.64 -8.92
N GLY A 119 -5.02 -19.98 -9.08
CA GLY A 119 -4.67 -19.12 -10.21
C GLY A 119 -4.31 -17.68 -9.81
N PRO A 120 -4.16 -16.77 -10.79
CA PRO A 120 -3.88 -15.38 -10.57
C PRO A 120 -5.10 -14.72 -9.95
N PHE A 121 -4.86 -13.85 -8.98
CA PHE A 121 -5.88 -13.04 -8.34
C PHE A 121 -5.48 -11.57 -8.42
N ILE A 122 -6.50 -10.71 -8.48
CA ILE A 122 -6.36 -9.26 -8.34
C ILE A 122 -7.34 -8.84 -7.25
N ILE A 123 -6.85 -8.06 -6.29
CA ILE A 123 -7.63 -7.43 -5.23
C ILE A 123 -7.63 -5.94 -5.53
N ASP A 124 -8.80 -5.43 -5.94
CA ASP A 124 -9.02 -4.05 -6.39
C ASP A 124 -10.01 -3.27 -5.51
N ASP A 125 -10.55 -3.93 -4.48
CA ASP A 125 -11.56 -3.40 -3.55
C ASP A 125 -10.95 -2.94 -2.21
N LEU A 126 -9.66 -2.61 -2.20
CA LEU A 126 -9.00 -1.98 -1.06
C LEU A 126 -9.49 -0.54 -0.85
N ASN A 127 -9.53 -0.11 0.41
CA ASN A 127 -9.89 1.26 0.73
C ASN A 127 -8.85 2.23 0.17
N GLN A 128 -9.29 3.26 -0.55
CA GLN A 128 -8.44 4.33 -1.13
C GLN A 128 -7.61 5.12 -0.11
N SER A 129 -7.89 4.97 1.18
CA SER A 129 -7.14 5.63 2.26
C SER A 129 -5.88 4.86 2.67
N VAL A 130 -5.68 3.65 2.15
CA VAL A 130 -4.51 2.81 2.44
C VAL A 130 -3.28 3.34 1.70
N GLN A 131 -2.17 3.52 2.40
CA GLN A 131 -0.94 4.16 1.89
C GLN A 131 0.31 3.48 2.47
N GLY A 132 1.44 3.56 1.78
CA GLY A 132 2.70 2.97 2.25
C GLY A 132 2.84 1.50 1.90
N THR A 133 3.76 0.79 2.55
CA THR A 133 4.02 -0.63 2.26
C THR A 133 2.97 -1.52 2.92
N LEU A 134 2.48 -2.51 2.17
CA LEU A 134 1.52 -3.51 2.60
C LEU A 134 2.16 -4.88 2.55
N ASP A 135 2.01 -5.61 3.64
CA ASP A 135 2.46 -6.99 3.75
C ASP A 135 1.33 -7.91 3.27
N VAL A 136 1.64 -8.72 2.27
CA VAL A 136 0.71 -9.67 1.68
C VAL A 136 1.15 -11.07 2.03
N LYS A 137 0.28 -11.78 2.74
CA LYS A 137 0.45 -13.18 3.12
C LYS A 137 -0.56 -14.04 2.37
N VAL A 138 -0.06 -14.93 1.53
CA VAL A 138 -0.86 -15.93 0.81
C VAL A 138 -0.66 -17.27 1.50
N THR A 139 -1.70 -17.73 2.21
CA THR A 139 -1.70 -19.03 2.91
C THR A 139 -2.45 -20.04 2.05
N GLU A 140 -1.71 -21.00 1.50
CA GLU A 140 -2.22 -22.09 0.68
C GLU A 140 -2.99 -23.12 1.54
N GLU A 141 -3.83 -23.94 0.89
CA GLU A 141 -4.63 -24.98 1.55
C GLU A 141 -3.75 -26.08 2.17
N ASP A 142 -2.56 -26.31 1.60
CA ASP A 142 -1.55 -27.24 2.12
C ASP A 142 -0.69 -26.66 3.26
N GLY A 143 -0.99 -25.45 3.73
CA GLY A 143 -0.29 -24.77 4.82
C GLY A 143 0.98 -24.03 4.40
N ARG A 144 1.40 -24.09 3.13
CA ARG A 144 2.50 -23.26 2.65
C ARG A 144 2.10 -21.79 2.68
N VAL A 145 3.06 -20.95 3.08
CA VAL A 145 2.86 -19.50 3.18
C VAL A 145 3.84 -18.80 2.26
N ASN A 146 3.31 -17.97 1.36
CA ASN A 146 4.09 -17.02 0.59
C ASN A 146 3.87 -15.60 1.12
N ASN A 147 4.95 -14.91 1.46
CA ASN A 147 4.91 -13.53 1.94
C ASN A 147 5.62 -12.65 0.92
N PHE A 148 5.01 -11.50 0.62
CA PHE A 148 5.61 -10.48 -0.21
C PHE A 148 5.05 -9.11 0.14
N GLN A 149 5.75 -8.07 -0.27
CA GLN A 149 5.32 -6.69 -0.04
C GLN A 149 4.84 -6.04 -1.32
N VAL A 150 3.86 -5.16 -1.17
CA VAL A 150 3.37 -4.28 -2.25
C VAL A 150 3.27 -2.87 -1.72
N SER A 151 3.56 -1.87 -2.55
CA SER A 151 3.45 -0.49 -2.15
C SER A 151 2.07 0.04 -2.54
N ALA A 152 1.31 0.50 -1.55
CA ALA A 152 0.20 1.40 -1.76
C ALA A 152 0.77 2.78 -2.08
N ALA A 153 1.16 2.93 -3.34
CA ALA A 153 1.90 4.09 -3.78
C ALA A 153 1.03 5.37 -3.69
N SER A 154 1.59 6.43 -3.11
CA SER A 154 0.90 7.68 -2.83
C SER A 154 0.78 8.55 -4.07
N THR A 155 -0.42 8.97 -4.44
CA THR A 155 -0.62 9.93 -5.53
C THR A 155 0.09 11.26 -5.23
N PRO A 156 0.71 11.93 -6.23
CA PRO A 156 1.28 13.27 -6.08
C PRO A 156 0.37 14.21 -5.28
N PHE A 157 0.90 14.95 -4.31
CA PHE A 157 0.13 15.83 -3.41
C PHE A 157 -0.29 17.14 -4.10
N LEU A 158 -0.94 17.00 -5.24
CA LEU A 158 -1.39 18.09 -6.10
C LEU A 158 -2.63 18.77 -5.53
N THR A 159 -2.66 20.09 -5.70
CA THR A 159 -3.78 20.95 -5.29
C THR A 159 -4.15 21.86 -6.45
N ARG A 160 -5.46 22.06 -6.69
CA ARG A 160 -5.93 22.97 -7.76
C ARG A 160 -5.53 24.40 -7.45
N GLN A 161 -5.38 25.20 -8.49
CA GLN A 161 -5.10 26.63 -8.37
C GLN A 161 -6.09 27.31 -7.41
N GLY A 162 -5.54 28.05 -6.44
CA GLY A 162 -6.34 28.79 -5.46
C GLY A 162 -6.94 27.94 -4.33
N GLN A 163 -6.75 26.62 -4.34
CA GLN A 163 -7.11 25.75 -3.22
C GLN A 163 -5.92 25.53 -2.29
N VAL A 164 -6.24 25.26 -1.02
CA VAL A 164 -5.27 24.86 0.01
C VAL A 164 -5.79 23.59 0.65
N ARG A 165 -4.95 22.56 0.67
CA ARG A 165 -5.18 21.31 1.42
C ARG A 165 -4.32 21.37 2.66
N TYR A 166 -4.89 20.95 3.79
CA TYR A 166 -4.15 20.90 5.04
C TYR A 166 -4.50 19.65 5.84
N LYS A 167 -3.53 19.20 6.63
CA LYS A 167 -3.69 18.14 7.61
C LYS A 167 -2.99 18.57 8.89
N LEU A 168 -3.71 18.55 10.00
CA LEU A 168 -3.20 18.87 11.32
C LEU A 168 -3.49 17.68 12.20
N THR A 169 -2.46 17.12 12.82
CA THR A 169 -2.59 15.96 13.69
C THR A 169 -1.78 16.18 14.96
N ALA A 170 -2.35 15.84 16.11
CA ALA A 170 -1.65 15.86 17.39
C ALA A 170 -2.11 14.67 18.24
N GLY A 171 -1.17 14.05 18.95
CA GLY A 171 -1.49 12.88 19.77
C GLY A 171 -0.26 12.19 20.31
N GLN A 172 -0.43 10.95 20.73
CA GLN A 172 0.64 10.08 21.18
C GLN A 172 0.77 8.90 20.21
N PRO A 173 1.98 8.53 19.78
CA PRO A 173 2.19 7.39 18.92
C PRO A 173 1.83 6.09 19.65
N ARG A 174 1.43 5.08 18.89
CA ARG A 174 1.24 3.72 19.35
C ARG A 174 2.16 2.78 18.57
N PRO A 175 3.27 2.30 19.16
CA PRO A 175 4.23 1.45 18.47
C PRO A 175 3.72 0.02 18.23
N SER A 176 2.69 -0.42 18.94
CA SER A 176 2.06 -1.73 18.74
C SER A 176 0.54 -1.62 18.65
N MET A 177 -0.12 -2.73 18.30
CA MET A 177 -1.59 -2.83 18.33
C MET A 177 -2.17 -2.65 19.74
N SER A 178 -1.32 -2.77 20.77
CA SER A 178 -1.72 -2.57 22.15
C SER A 178 -2.20 -1.13 22.36
N HIS A 179 -3.15 -0.97 23.28
CA HIS A 179 -3.68 0.35 23.66
C HIS A 179 -2.71 1.17 24.53
N GLN A 180 -1.44 0.72 24.68
CA GLN A 180 -0.44 1.44 25.44
C GLN A 180 0.06 2.64 24.62
N THR A 181 -0.15 3.83 25.17
CA THR A 181 0.36 5.08 24.62
C THR A 181 1.68 5.41 25.30
N GLU A 182 2.67 5.75 24.48
CA GLU A 182 3.96 6.22 24.98
C GLU A 182 3.89 7.67 25.44
N ASN A 183 4.76 8.06 26.39
CA ASN A 183 4.79 9.38 27.00
C ASN A 183 5.41 10.48 26.10
N GLU A 184 5.29 10.35 24.78
CA GLU A 184 5.77 11.35 23.82
C GLU A 184 4.60 11.89 23.00
N THR A 185 4.40 13.20 23.05
CA THR A 185 3.37 13.84 22.23
C THR A 185 4.00 14.28 20.91
N PHE A 186 3.35 13.93 19.81
CA PHE A 186 3.71 14.44 18.49
C PHE A 186 2.69 15.46 18.01
N PHE A 187 3.19 16.37 17.17
CA PHE A 187 2.43 17.32 16.40
C PHE A 187 2.91 17.26 14.96
N SER A 188 1.97 17.19 14.02
CA SER A 188 2.26 17.25 12.60
C SER A 188 1.33 18.23 11.90
N ASN A 189 1.92 19.00 10.98
CA ASN A 189 1.19 19.82 10.04
C ASN A 189 1.66 19.53 8.63
N GLU A 190 0.71 19.46 7.70
CA GLU A 190 0.97 19.39 6.26
C GLU A 190 0.09 20.41 5.57
N VAL A 191 0.66 21.08 4.57
CA VAL A 191 -0.05 22.05 3.74
C VAL A 191 0.36 21.86 2.30
N SER A 192 -0.61 21.85 1.39
CA SER A 192 -0.39 21.90 -0.05
C SER A 192 -1.20 23.06 -0.63
N TRP A 193 -0.53 23.91 -1.41
CA TRP A 193 -1.10 25.10 -2.02
C TRP A 193 -0.92 25.08 -3.53
N GLY A 194 -2.04 25.19 -4.27
CA GLY A 194 -2.02 25.38 -5.72
C GLY A 194 -1.62 26.81 -6.08
N MET A 195 -0.32 27.08 -6.15
CA MET A 195 0.25 28.42 -6.38
C MET A 195 -0.02 28.92 -7.81
N LEU A 196 0.13 28.07 -8.82
CA LEU A 196 -0.09 28.37 -10.25
C LEU A 196 -1.17 27.45 -10.84
N SER A 197 -1.61 27.70 -12.08
CA SER A 197 -2.67 26.90 -12.72
C SER A 197 -2.43 25.39 -12.70
N ASN A 198 -1.17 24.96 -12.73
CA ASN A 198 -0.79 23.56 -12.84
C ASN A 198 0.33 23.15 -11.85
N THR A 199 0.75 24.05 -10.95
CA THR A 199 1.85 23.81 -10.02
C THR A 199 1.36 23.97 -8.60
N SER A 200 1.63 22.96 -7.77
CA SER A 200 1.37 22.99 -6.34
C SER A 200 2.67 22.91 -5.57
N LEU A 201 2.80 23.73 -4.53
CA LEU A 201 3.86 23.60 -3.54
C LEU A 201 3.26 22.97 -2.30
N TYR A 202 3.98 22.02 -1.71
CA TYR A 202 3.54 21.38 -0.49
C TYR A 202 4.70 21.23 0.48
N GLY A 203 4.38 21.13 1.75
CA GLY A 203 5.35 20.91 2.80
C GLY A 203 4.67 20.56 4.11
N GLY A 204 5.47 20.10 5.06
CA GLY A 204 4.97 19.72 6.36
C GLY A 204 6.07 19.66 7.39
N LEU A 205 5.67 19.67 8.66
CA LEU A 205 6.53 19.43 9.80
C LEU A 205 5.94 18.30 10.62
N LEU A 206 6.81 17.52 11.24
CA LEU A 206 6.46 16.51 12.24
C LEU A 206 7.45 16.66 13.40
N ILE A 207 6.93 16.91 14.58
CA ILE A 207 7.71 17.12 15.80
C ILE A 207 7.17 16.18 16.85
N SER A 208 8.04 15.42 17.53
CA SER A 208 7.68 14.57 18.66
C SER A 208 8.62 14.82 19.82
N GLY A 209 8.12 15.46 20.87
CA GLY A 209 8.92 15.91 22.01
C GLY A 209 10.18 16.66 21.59
N ASP A 210 11.27 16.42 22.31
CA ASP A 210 12.61 16.94 22.01
C ASP A 210 13.46 15.95 21.19
N ASN A 211 12.96 14.73 20.98
CA ASN A 211 13.75 13.61 20.45
C ASN A 211 13.62 13.42 18.94
N TYR A 212 12.57 13.97 18.30
CA TYR A 212 12.37 13.83 16.86
C TYR A 212 11.84 15.10 16.20
N HIS A 213 12.51 15.51 15.12
CA HIS A 213 12.10 16.62 14.27
C HIS A 213 12.23 16.23 12.80
N SER A 214 11.16 16.44 12.04
CA SER A 214 11.17 16.27 10.59
C SER A 214 10.50 17.43 9.88
N ALA A 215 11.08 17.81 8.76
CA ALA A 215 10.58 18.88 7.90
C ALA A 215 10.67 18.42 6.45
N ALA A 216 9.61 18.66 5.69
CA ALA A 216 9.52 18.25 4.31
C ALA A 216 9.00 19.37 3.42
N MET A 217 9.52 19.43 2.20
CA MET A 217 9.11 20.37 1.18
C MET A 217 9.11 19.70 -0.19
N GLY A 218 8.13 20.04 -1.01
CA GLY A 218 7.97 19.45 -2.33
C GLY A 218 7.22 20.33 -3.30
N ILE A 219 7.38 19.99 -4.56
CA ILE A 219 6.71 20.60 -5.70
C ILE A 219 6.01 19.52 -6.51
N GLY A 220 4.78 19.81 -6.91
CA GLY A 220 4.00 18.99 -7.80
C GLY A 220 3.58 19.78 -9.03
N GLN A 221 3.67 19.15 -10.20
CA GLN A 221 3.28 19.72 -11.48
C GLN A 221 2.30 18.78 -12.17
N ASN A 222 1.10 19.27 -12.46
CA ASN A 222 0.18 18.61 -13.37
C ASN A 222 0.48 19.04 -14.80
N MET A 223 1.11 18.17 -15.59
CA MET A 223 1.48 18.43 -16.98
C MET A 223 0.36 18.03 -17.98
N LEU A 224 -0.87 17.83 -17.49
CA LEU A 224 -2.05 17.50 -18.29
C LEU A 224 -1.83 16.19 -19.08
N TRP A 225 -1.65 16.29 -20.40
CA TRP A 225 -1.46 15.15 -21.31
C TRP A 225 -0.20 14.32 -21.02
N LEU A 226 0.80 14.91 -20.37
CA LEU A 226 2.02 14.22 -19.93
C LEU A 226 1.86 13.52 -18.57
N GLY A 227 0.75 13.72 -17.86
CA GLY A 227 0.52 13.21 -16.51
C GLY A 227 0.91 14.19 -15.41
N ALA A 228 0.95 13.68 -14.18
CA ALA A 228 1.28 14.41 -12.96
C ALA A 228 2.64 13.96 -12.43
N LEU A 229 3.47 14.92 -12.06
CA LEU A 229 4.79 14.71 -11.50
C LEU A 229 4.90 15.40 -10.13
N SER A 230 5.57 14.78 -9.16
CA SER A 230 5.99 15.47 -7.95
C SER A 230 7.37 15.05 -7.48
N PHE A 231 8.04 15.98 -6.80
CA PHE A 231 9.32 15.76 -6.16
C PHE A 231 9.30 16.40 -4.78
N ASP A 232 9.74 15.66 -3.76
CA ASP A 232 9.89 16.16 -2.41
C ASP A 232 11.17 15.69 -1.73
N VAL A 233 11.61 16.52 -0.79
CA VAL A 233 12.75 16.28 0.08
C VAL A 233 12.27 16.36 1.52
N THR A 234 12.56 15.33 2.29
CA THR A 234 12.24 15.24 3.71
C THR A 234 13.54 15.15 4.51
N TRP A 235 13.71 16.07 5.43
CA TRP A 235 14.77 16.07 6.44
C TRP A 235 14.23 15.51 7.74
N ALA A 236 15.06 14.71 8.43
CA ALA A 236 14.75 14.20 9.76
C ALA A 236 15.98 14.27 10.66
N SER A 237 15.75 14.58 11.93
CA SER A 237 16.71 14.50 13.04
C SER A 237 16.10 13.64 14.12
N SER A 238 16.79 12.56 14.48
CA SER A 238 16.33 11.57 15.45
C SER A 238 17.36 11.43 16.56
N GLN A 239 16.91 11.49 17.81
CA GLN A 239 17.73 11.26 18.99
C GLN A 239 17.32 9.95 19.64
N PHE A 240 18.28 9.03 19.75
CA PHE A 240 18.12 7.74 20.40
C PHE A 240 18.79 7.79 21.78
N ASP A 241 18.19 7.13 22.78
CA ASP A 241 18.63 7.21 24.19
C ASP A 241 20.10 6.79 24.42
N THR A 242 20.67 6.01 23.49
CA THR A 242 22.02 5.42 23.59
C THR A 242 23.02 5.91 22.54
N GLN A 243 22.61 6.77 21.59
CA GLN A 243 23.45 7.19 20.45
C GLN A 243 23.44 8.71 20.21
N GLN A 244 24.35 9.17 19.34
CA GLN A 244 24.40 10.56 18.89
C GLN A 244 23.22 10.88 17.97
N ASP A 245 22.84 12.17 17.90
CA ASP A 245 21.80 12.64 16.98
C ASP A 245 22.07 12.18 15.54
N GLU A 246 21.13 11.42 14.98
CA GLU A 246 21.17 10.98 13.60
C GLU A 246 20.37 11.95 12.72
N ARG A 247 20.99 12.39 11.61
CA ARG A 247 20.37 13.35 10.69
C ARG A 247 20.51 12.86 9.26
N GLY A 248 19.40 12.82 8.55
CA GLY A 248 19.38 12.34 7.18
C GLY A 248 18.36 13.06 6.30
N LEU A 249 18.44 12.76 5.01
CA LEU A 249 17.53 13.26 3.99
C LEU A 249 16.92 12.09 3.22
N SER A 250 15.65 12.23 2.86
CA SER A 250 14.94 11.35 1.94
C SER A 250 14.43 12.14 0.75
N TYR A 251 14.62 11.59 -0.43
CA TYR A 251 14.23 12.17 -1.70
C TYR A 251 13.18 11.27 -2.33
N ARG A 252 12.05 11.85 -2.75
CA ARG A 252 10.96 11.11 -3.36
C ARG A 252 10.52 11.76 -4.66
N PHE A 253 10.35 10.92 -5.68
CA PHE A 253 9.88 11.29 -7.01
C PHE A 253 8.66 10.44 -7.34
N ASN A 254 7.53 11.06 -7.67
CA ASN A 254 6.31 10.36 -8.04
C ASN A 254 5.84 10.83 -9.41
N TYR A 255 5.51 9.88 -10.29
CA TYR A 255 4.95 10.15 -11.61
C TYR A 255 3.70 9.29 -11.83
N SER A 256 2.62 9.91 -12.29
CA SER A 256 1.36 9.22 -12.59
C SER A 256 0.78 9.72 -13.91
N LYS A 257 0.25 8.83 -14.74
CA LYS A 257 -0.35 9.21 -16.02
C LYS A 257 -1.54 8.31 -16.37
N GLN A 258 -2.71 8.94 -16.48
CA GLN A 258 -3.89 8.32 -17.04
C GLN A 258 -4.04 8.73 -18.52
N VAL A 259 -4.27 7.77 -19.40
CA VAL A 259 -4.46 7.98 -20.84
C VAL A 259 -5.88 7.58 -21.22
N ASP A 260 -6.76 8.57 -21.29
CA ASP A 260 -8.17 8.36 -21.61
C ASP A 260 -8.37 7.78 -23.02
N ALA A 261 -7.56 8.20 -23.99
CA ALA A 261 -7.69 7.79 -25.40
C ALA A 261 -7.52 6.28 -25.63
N THR A 262 -6.73 5.61 -24.79
CA THR A 262 -6.47 4.17 -24.87
C THR A 262 -7.00 3.41 -23.67
N ASN A 263 -7.78 4.05 -22.78
CA ASN A 263 -8.13 3.54 -21.45
C ASN A 263 -6.92 2.94 -20.70
N SER A 264 -5.71 3.45 -20.96
CA SER A 264 -4.49 2.94 -20.35
C SER A 264 -4.18 3.74 -19.09
N THR A 265 -3.90 3.03 -18.02
CA THR A 265 -3.60 3.59 -16.71
C THR A 265 -2.16 3.26 -16.35
N ILE A 266 -1.24 4.20 -16.55
CA ILE A 266 0.07 4.15 -15.89
C ILE A 266 -0.15 4.79 -14.52
N SER A 267 -0.60 3.98 -13.55
CA SER A 267 -1.10 4.52 -12.29
C SER A 267 0.00 5.21 -11.49
N LEU A 268 1.20 4.62 -11.38
CA LEU A 268 2.28 5.22 -10.58
C LEU A 268 3.66 4.63 -10.87
N ALA A 269 4.65 5.52 -11.07
CA ALA A 269 6.08 5.24 -10.95
C ALA A 269 6.63 6.10 -9.81
N ALA A 270 6.99 5.48 -8.70
CA ALA A 270 7.54 6.13 -7.52
C ALA A 270 8.97 5.66 -7.27
N TYR A 271 9.84 6.61 -6.97
CA TYR A 271 11.22 6.37 -6.57
C TYR A 271 11.50 7.12 -5.28
N ARG A 272 11.92 6.41 -4.24
CA ARG A 272 12.39 6.98 -2.97
C ARG A 272 13.81 6.54 -2.72
N PHE A 273 14.66 7.48 -2.31
CA PHE A 273 15.99 7.21 -1.78
C PHE A 273 16.12 7.89 -0.43
N SER A 274 16.59 7.16 0.57
CA SER A 274 16.79 7.63 1.94
C SER A 274 18.24 7.41 2.35
N ASP A 275 18.85 8.45 2.89
CA ASP A 275 20.20 8.37 3.45
C ASP A 275 20.24 7.40 4.65
N ARG A 276 21.42 6.88 4.99
CA ARG A 276 21.59 5.87 6.04
C ARG A 276 21.12 6.35 7.42
N HIS A 277 21.31 7.64 7.71
CA HIS A 277 20.93 8.26 8.98
C HIS A 277 19.55 8.94 8.90
N PHE A 278 18.78 8.67 7.84
CA PHE A 278 17.40 9.13 7.72
C PHE A 278 16.47 8.09 8.34
N HIS A 279 15.82 8.48 9.43
CA HIS A 279 14.74 7.69 10.04
C HIS A 279 13.42 8.42 9.85
N SER A 280 12.47 7.79 9.16
CA SER A 280 11.08 8.26 9.22
C SER A 280 10.55 8.07 10.63
N TYR A 281 9.52 8.82 11.02
CA TYR A 281 9.00 8.71 12.38
C TYR A 281 8.51 7.28 12.70
N ALA A 282 7.93 6.59 11.71
CA ALA A 282 7.56 5.19 11.85
C ALA A 282 8.77 4.28 12.15
N ASN A 283 9.87 4.44 11.41
CA ASN A 283 11.11 3.68 11.63
C ASN A 283 11.82 4.10 12.94
N TYR A 284 11.77 5.37 13.34
CA TYR A 284 12.25 5.83 14.65
C TYR A 284 11.52 5.15 15.81
N LEU A 285 10.19 5.08 15.74
CA LEU A 285 9.39 4.35 16.75
C LEU A 285 9.74 2.86 16.75
N ASP A 286 9.97 2.27 15.58
CA ASP A 286 10.33 0.86 15.46
C ASP A 286 11.69 0.54 16.09
N HIS A 287 12.71 1.36 15.83
CA HIS A 287 14.02 1.25 16.52
C HIS A 287 13.90 1.44 18.03
N LYS A 288 13.06 2.37 18.48
CA LYS A 288 12.92 2.67 19.91
C LYS A 288 12.19 1.57 20.70
N TYR A 289 11.20 0.93 20.09
CA TYR A 289 10.28 0.02 20.79
C TYR A 289 10.33 -1.44 20.34
N ASN A 290 10.80 -1.70 19.11
CA ASN A 290 10.83 -3.02 18.47
C ASN A 290 12.23 -3.34 17.86
N ASP A 291 13.30 -2.73 18.40
CA ASP A 291 14.71 -2.70 17.95
C ASP A 291 15.26 -3.92 17.18
N ASN A 292 14.83 -5.14 17.51
CA ASN A 292 15.36 -6.37 16.90
C ASN A 292 15.05 -6.54 15.40
N ASP A 293 13.99 -5.91 14.87
CA ASP A 293 13.53 -6.12 13.49
C ASP A 293 13.49 -4.82 12.65
N ALA A 294 13.99 -3.70 13.17
CA ALA A 294 13.88 -2.40 12.52
C ALA A 294 14.77 -2.31 11.26
N GLN A 295 14.14 -2.12 10.10
CA GLN A 295 14.83 -2.06 8.80
C GLN A 295 14.98 -0.62 8.30
N ASP A 296 16.21 -0.24 7.95
CA ASP A 296 16.54 1.09 7.45
C ASP A 296 16.45 1.12 5.94
N GLU A 297 15.32 1.64 5.44
CA GLU A 297 15.03 1.73 4.02
C GLU A 297 16.08 2.60 3.31
N LYS A 298 16.70 2.04 2.27
CA LYS A 298 17.66 2.76 1.42
C LYS A 298 17.00 3.27 0.15
N GLN A 299 16.31 2.38 -0.56
CA GLN A 299 15.70 2.71 -1.84
C GLN A 299 14.44 1.90 -2.06
N THR A 300 13.37 2.57 -2.48
CA THR A 300 12.12 1.94 -2.92
C THR A 300 11.78 2.38 -4.34
N ILE A 301 11.61 1.41 -5.23
CA ILE A 301 11.09 1.59 -6.58
C ILE A 301 9.73 0.91 -6.65
N SER A 302 8.69 1.67 -6.98
CA SER A 302 7.36 1.13 -7.26
C SER A 302 6.92 1.53 -8.66
N LEU A 303 6.48 0.55 -9.45
CA LEU A 303 5.97 0.75 -10.80
C LEU A 303 4.68 -0.06 -10.97
N SER A 304 3.63 0.60 -11.45
CA SER A 304 2.34 -0.01 -11.78
C SER A 304 1.83 0.48 -13.13
N VAL A 305 1.62 -0.46 -14.05
CA VAL A 305 1.22 -0.20 -15.44
C VAL A 305 0.06 -1.12 -15.81
N GLY A 306 -1.06 -0.54 -16.25
CA GLY A 306 -2.19 -1.23 -16.84
C GLY A 306 -2.49 -0.67 -18.23
N GLN A 307 -2.46 -1.52 -19.24
CA GLN A 307 -2.69 -1.11 -20.63
C GLN A 307 -3.60 -2.11 -21.34
N PRO A 308 -4.86 -1.74 -21.61
CA PRO A 308 -5.67 -2.44 -22.58
C PRO A 308 -5.23 -2.03 -24.00
N ILE A 309 -4.97 -3.02 -24.84
CA ILE A 309 -4.64 -2.90 -26.24
C ILE A 309 -5.84 -3.40 -27.03
N THR A 310 -6.83 -2.52 -27.19
CA THR A 310 -8.11 -2.79 -27.87
C THR A 310 -7.95 -3.41 -29.26
N PRO A 311 -7.01 -2.97 -30.13
CA PRO A 311 -6.84 -3.59 -31.46
C PRO A 311 -6.46 -5.07 -31.42
N LEU A 312 -5.91 -5.56 -30.30
CA LEU A 312 -5.50 -6.95 -30.12
C LEU A 312 -6.39 -7.71 -29.14
N ASN A 313 -7.46 -7.11 -28.61
CA ASN A 313 -8.26 -7.63 -27.48
C ASN A 313 -7.38 -8.14 -26.33
N LEU A 314 -6.27 -7.44 -26.08
CA LEU A 314 -5.24 -7.82 -25.11
C LEU A 314 -5.29 -6.84 -23.95
N ASN A 315 -5.29 -7.34 -22.72
CA ASN A 315 -5.13 -6.55 -21.51
C ASN A 315 -3.80 -6.93 -20.85
N LEU A 316 -2.93 -5.95 -20.66
CA LEU A 316 -1.62 -6.13 -20.04
C LEU A 316 -1.56 -5.36 -18.73
N TYR A 317 -1.12 -6.02 -17.67
CA TYR A 317 -0.95 -5.45 -16.34
C TYR A 317 0.42 -5.85 -15.80
N ALA A 318 1.15 -4.91 -15.22
CA ALA A 318 2.46 -5.13 -14.66
C ALA A 318 2.63 -4.31 -13.37
N ASN A 319 3.15 -4.96 -12.32
CA ASN A 319 3.58 -4.32 -11.10
C ASN A 319 5.00 -4.74 -10.75
N LEU A 320 5.76 -3.81 -10.20
CA LEU A 320 7.08 -4.04 -9.64
C LEU A 320 7.21 -3.22 -8.36
N LEU A 321 7.65 -3.86 -7.30
CA LEU A 321 8.17 -3.26 -6.10
C LEU A 321 9.58 -3.81 -5.88
N HIS A 322 10.56 -2.93 -5.80
CA HIS A 322 11.92 -3.28 -5.45
C HIS A 322 12.37 -2.39 -4.29
N GLN A 323 12.72 -3.02 -3.18
CA GLN A 323 13.13 -2.35 -1.95
C GLN A 323 14.52 -2.84 -1.56
N THR A 324 15.34 -1.91 -1.11
CA THR A 324 16.68 -2.19 -0.59
C THR A 324 16.82 -1.49 0.74
N TRP A 325 17.62 -2.09 1.62
CA TRP A 325 17.87 -1.59 2.96
C TRP A 325 19.36 -1.40 3.19
N TRP A 326 19.70 -0.62 4.21
CA TRP A 326 21.09 -0.46 4.65
C TRP A 326 21.56 -1.62 5.53
N ASN A 327 20.64 -2.26 6.23
CA ASN A 327 20.87 -3.29 7.24
C ASN A 327 20.18 -4.64 6.94
N ALA A 328 19.51 -4.79 5.78
CA ALA A 328 18.82 -6.01 5.38
C ALA A 328 18.95 -6.32 3.88
N ASP A 329 18.68 -7.56 3.50
CA ASP A 329 18.71 -8.04 2.11
C ASP A 329 17.56 -7.47 1.29
N ALA A 330 17.80 -7.19 0.01
CA ALA A 330 16.83 -6.55 -0.87
C ALA A 330 15.58 -7.42 -1.14
N SER A 331 14.41 -6.79 -1.21
CA SER A 331 13.13 -7.43 -1.50
C SER A 331 12.66 -7.02 -2.89
N THR A 332 12.15 -7.98 -3.63
CA THR A 332 11.64 -7.74 -4.98
C THR A 332 10.37 -8.52 -5.20
N THR A 333 9.30 -7.81 -5.52
CA THR A 333 8.02 -8.35 -5.92
C THR A 333 7.69 -7.83 -7.30
N ALA A 334 7.53 -8.71 -8.29
CA ALA A 334 7.06 -8.30 -9.61
C ALA A 334 5.98 -9.25 -10.12
N ASN A 335 4.92 -8.69 -10.67
CA ASN A 335 3.84 -9.42 -11.29
C ASN A 335 3.59 -8.88 -12.69
N ILE A 336 3.48 -9.75 -13.68
CA ILE A 336 3.10 -9.39 -15.04
C ILE A 336 1.98 -10.32 -15.45
N THR A 337 0.82 -9.78 -15.79
CA THR A 337 -0.34 -10.53 -16.25
C THR A 337 -0.77 -10.01 -17.62
N ALA A 338 -0.95 -10.91 -18.57
CA ALA A 338 -1.45 -10.62 -19.90
C ALA A 338 -2.63 -11.54 -20.21
N GLY A 339 -3.77 -10.96 -20.57
CA GLY A 339 -4.99 -11.68 -20.94
C GLY A 339 -5.45 -11.28 -22.33
N PHE A 340 -5.73 -12.24 -23.20
CA PHE A 340 -6.22 -12.00 -24.55
C PHE A 340 -7.46 -12.83 -24.85
N ASN A 341 -8.43 -12.21 -25.51
CA ASN A 341 -9.65 -12.87 -25.95
C ASN A 341 -9.60 -13.04 -27.47
N VAL A 342 -9.79 -14.27 -27.94
CA VAL A 342 -9.71 -14.64 -29.35
C VAL A 342 -10.97 -15.39 -29.77
N ASP A 343 -11.42 -15.08 -30.98
CA ASP A 343 -12.49 -15.83 -31.65
C ASP A 343 -11.84 -16.77 -32.68
N ILE A 344 -12.13 -18.08 -32.61
CA ILE A 344 -11.61 -19.09 -33.55
C ILE A 344 -12.80 -19.85 -34.17
N GLY A 345 -13.15 -19.48 -35.41
CA GLY A 345 -14.24 -20.11 -36.16
C GLY A 345 -15.60 -19.91 -35.47
N ASN A 346 -16.26 -21.00 -35.07
CA ASN A 346 -17.53 -20.97 -34.35
C ASN A 346 -17.37 -20.75 -32.84
N TRP A 347 -16.14 -20.79 -32.32
CA TRP A 347 -15.83 -20.58 -30.91
C TRP A 347 -15.55 -19.09 -30.73
N ARG A 348 -16.42 -18.43 -29.97
CA ARG A 348 -16.30 -17.01 -29.63
C ARG A 348 -15.88 -16.88 -28.18
N ASP A 349 -15.19 -15.81 -27.82
CA ASP A 349 -14.79 -15.48 -26.45
C ASP A 349 -13.85 -16.52 -25.80
N ILE A 350 -12.90 -17.08 -26.57
CA ILE A 350 -11.82 -17.89 -25.97
C ILE A 350 -10.90 -16.96 -25.21
N SER A 351 -10.84 -17.09 -23.88
CA SER A 351 -9.95 -16.29 -23.05
C SER A 351 -8.68 -17.05 -22.73
N ILE A 352 -7.53 -16.43 -22.97
CA ILE A 352 -6.22 -16.96 -22.63
C ILE A 352 -5.52 -15.95 -21.76
N SER A 353 -5.11 -16.36 -20.57
CA SER A 353 -4.39 -15.51 -19.63
C SER A 353 -3.07 -16.15 -19.23
N THR A 354 -2.01 -15.37 -19.25
CA THR A 354 -0.70 -15.74 -18.74
C THR A 354 -0.29 -14.77 -17.64
N SER A 355 0.27 -15.29 -16.55
CA SER A 355 0.76 -14.50 -15.44
C SER A 355 2.14 -15.00 -15.02
N PHE A 356 3.06 -14.07 -14.84
CA PHE A 356 4.37 -14.29 -14.25
C PHE A 356 4.43 -13.55 -12.91
N ASN A 357 4.83 -14.25 -11.85
CA ASN A 357 5.01 -13.68 -10.53
C ASN A 357 6.40 -14.04 -10.01
N THR A 358 7.13 -13.06 -9.50
CA THR A 358 8.40 -13.25 -8.79
C THR A 358 8.31 -12.57 -7.45
N THR A 359 8.59 -13.31 -6.38
CA THR A 359 8.58 -12.80 -5.01
C THR A 359 9.87 -13.21 -4.33
N HIS A 360 10.60 -12.23 -3.83
CA HIS A 360 11.78 -12.38 -3.00
C HIS A 360 11.60 -11.44 -1.82
N TYR A 361 11.59 -12.00 -0.61
CA TYR A 361 11.30 -11.28 0.63
C TYR A 361 12.37 -11.64 1.66
N GLU A 362 13.21 -10.68 2.02
CA GLU A 362 14.34 -10.84 2.94
C GLU A 362 15.23 -12.04 2.54
N ASP A 363 15.67 -12.83 3.52
CA ASP A 363 16.58 -13.97 3.35
C ASP A 363 15.94 -15.19 2.64
N LYS A 364 14.68 -15.10 2.21
CA LYS A 364 13.98 -16.22 1.57
C LYS A 364 14.37 -16.35 0.10
N ASP A 365 14.56 -17.59 -0.36
CA ASP A 365 14.78 -17.89 -1.78
C ASP A 365 13.72 -17.25 -2.66
N ARG A 366 14.15 -16.76 -3.84
CA ARG A 366 13.23 -16.20 -4.84
C ARG A 366 12.26 -17.27 -5.32
N ASP A 367 10.96 -17.02 -5.16
CA ASP A 367 9.89 -17.84 -5.71
C ASP A 367 9.42 -17.26 -7.05
N ASN A 368 9.48 -18.07 -8.10
CA ASN A 368 9.11 -17.70 -9.46
C ASN A 368 7.99 -18.62 -9.93
N GLN A 369 6.85 -18.02 -10.26
CA GLN A 369 5.63 -18.74 -10.63
C GLN A 369 5.16 -18.25 -12.01
N ILE A 370 4.88 -19.20 -12.90
CA ILE A 370 4.25 -18.96 -14.19
C ILE A 370 2.89 -19.64 -14.17
N TYR A 371 1.85 -18.89 -14.51
CA TYR A 371 0.50 -19.42 -14.65
C TYR A 371 0.02 -19.23 -16.08
N LEU A 372 -0.57 -20.28 -16.64
CA LEU A 372 -1.26 -20.24 -17.91
C LEU A 372 -2.69 -20.75 -17.69
N SER A 373 -3.67 -20.01 -18.20
CA SER A 373 -5.06 -20.48 -18.26
C SER A 373 -5.68 -20.22 -19.62
N ILE A 374 -6.46 -21.19 -20.06
CA ILE A 374 -7.22 -21.17 -21.31
C ILE A 374 -8.66 -21.52 -20.94
N SER A 375 -9.60 -20.63 -21.23
CA SER A 375 -11.02 -20.81 -21.00
C SER A 375 -11.76 -20.86 -22.33
N LEU A 376 -12.50 -21.94 -22.56
CA LEU A 376 -13.20 -22.26 -23.79
C LEU A 376 -14.70 -22.39 -23.49
N PRO A 377 -15.56 -21.42 -23.88
CA PRO A 377 -16.99 -21.59 -23.78
C PRO A 377 -17.50 -22.59 -24.83
N PHE A 378 -18.36 -23.53 -24.44
CA PHE A 378 -18.99 -24.51 -25.33
C PHE A 378 -20.48 -24.66 -25.02
N GLY A 379 -21.30 -24.82 -26.07
CA GLY A 379 -22.76 -24.95 -25.99
C GLY A 379 -23.52 -23.82 -26.69
N ASN A 380 -24.64 -24.14 -27.32
CA ASN A 380 -25.50 -23.19 -28.03
C ASN A 380 -26.13 -22.22 -27.00
N GLY A 381 -25.51 -21.07 -26.77
CA GLY A 381 -25.94 -20.07 -25.78
C GLY A 381 -24.96 -19.80 -24.62
N GLY A 382 -23.73 -20.31 -24.64
CA GLY A 382 -22.67 -19.92 -23.70
C GLY A 382 -22.80 -20.47 -22.27
N GLY A 383 -23.65 -21.47 -22.05
CA GLY A 383 -23.95 -21.98 -20.70
C GLY A 383 -22.88 -22.88 -20.04
N SER A 384 -21.79 -23.22 -20.72
CA SER A 384 -20.73 -24.08 -20.17
C SER A 384 -19.35 -23.63 -20.63
N VAL A 385 -18.35 -23.68 -19.73
CA VAL A 385 -16.99 -23.19 -19.99
C VAL A 385 -15.98 -24.23 -19.51
N MET A 386 -15.08 -24.66 -20.40
CA MET A 386 -13.96 -25.54 -20.06
C MET A 386 -12.76 -24.66 -19.75
N THR A 387 -12.20 -24.76 -18.53
CA THR A 387 -10.99 -24.00 -18.19
C THR A 387 -9.84 -24.95 -17.91
N CYS A 388 -8.77 -24.85 -18.70
CA CYS A 388 -7.49 -25.49 -18.43
C CYS A 388 -6.60 -24.50 -17.66
N LYS A 389 -5.91 -24.96 -16.62
CA LYS A 389 -5.05 -24.15 -15.75
C LYS A 389 -3.76 -24.91 -15.48
N THR A 390 -2.63 -24.24 -15.62
CA THR A 390 -1.30 -24.80 -15.30
C THR A 390 -0.50 -23.75 -14.52
N VAL A 391 0.01 -24.14 -13.35
CA VAL A 391 1.01 -23.36 -12.60
C VAL A 391 2.35 -24.10 -12.71
N VAL A 392 3.42 -23.40 -13.07
CA VAL A 392 4.80 -23.90 -13.05
C VAL A 392 5.61 -23.03 -12.12
N THR A 393 6.19 -23.65 -11.09
CA THR A 393 7.13 -22.98 -10.18
C THR A 393 8.55 -23.38 -10.58
N ALA A 394 9.42 -22.41 -10.82
CA ALA A 394 10.83 -22.71 -11.09
C ALA A 394 11.53 -23.18 -9.79
N PRO A 395 12.48 -24.13 -9.84
CA PRO A 395 13.14 -24.64 -8.65
C PRO A 395 13.89 -23.53 -7.90
N ARG A 396 13.85 -23.57 -6.57
CA ARG A 396 14.63 -22.74 -5.65
C ARG A 396 16.12 -22.94 -5.95
N THR A 397 16.74 -22.03 -6.69
CA THR A 397 18.17 -22.13 -7.00
C THR A 397 18.98 -21.68 -5.78
N ALA A 398 19.27 -22.62 -4.88
CA ALA A 398 20.28 -22.43 -3.86
C ALA A 398 21.67 -22.39 -4.53
N CYS A 399 22.12 -21.22 -4.98
CA CYS A 399 23.52 -21.00 -5.31
C CYS A 399 24.31 -20.89 -3.99
N ARG A 400 24.52 -22.02 -3.32
CA ARG A 400 25.46 -22.13 -2.20
C ARG A 400 26.87 -22.13 -2.79
N GLY A 401 27.42 -20.94 -2.98
CA GLY A 401 28.81 -20.73 -3.37
C GLY A 401 29.74 -21.20 -2.24
N MET A 402 30.11 -22.47 -2.27
CA MET A 402 31.23 -22.99 -1.50
C MET A 402 32.50 -22.57 -2.22
N ILE A 403 33.06 -21.41 -1.85
CA ILE A 403 34.45 -21.09 -2.19
C ILE A 403 35.30 -21.55 -1.02
N ARG A 404 36.17 -22.52 -1.33
CA ARG A 404 37.20 -23.09 -0.46
C ARG A 404 38.39 -22.16 -0.33
#